data_AF-A0AAV8T1D4-F1
#
_entry.id   AF-A0AAV8T1D4-F1
#
_cell.length_a   1.000
_cell.length_b   1.000
_cell.length_c   1.000
_cell.angle_alpha   90.00
_cell.angle_beta   90.00
_cell.angle_gamma   90.00
#
_symmetry.space_group_name_H-M   'P 1'
#
loop_
_entity.id
_entity.type
_entity.pdbx_description
1 polymer ?
#
loop_
_entity_poly.entity_id
_entity_poly.type
_entity_poly.pdbx_seq_one_letter_code
_entity_poly.pdbx_strand_id
1 'polypeptide(L)'
;MAASNWVVKINEQLESMVDTSTEMEHWRKRSIYKIPSCVTDLNRKAYIPQAVSFGPYHHGKDHLRPMEEHKHRALLHFLKRSRKPLQPFVESLKEVVQVLKDCYDQLDVSWQEDTDGFLQLMILDGCFMLELLRLYIMPYIRRDMLMLENQLPILLLNKLMAVESDKAKDEGFVNKLILKFCFFSSTHFSTKHKCLHVLDVYRKSILFEENLSKKKSGHRSSGSARYRGDSDDIIRSATELNEAGIWDISFHGGVLKLPTIVVDDATESIFLNLIAFERLHVGAGNEVTSYVFFMDNIIDSAKDVALLHSQGIIQNAIGSDKAVAKLFNSLSKDITLDPESSLYAVHKKVNAYCKKSWNEWRANLIHTYFRNPWAIMSLIAAAFLFALTIAQTIYTVYPYYHPSDPSPSRPNLPSPRHFH
;
A
#
# COMPACT_ATOMS: atom_id res chain seq x y z
N MET A 1 1.92 4.45 59.99
CA MET A 1 1.26 4.90 58.74
C MET A 1 0.88 3.64 57.97
N ALA A 2 -0.41 3.34 57.85
CA ALA A 2 -0.87 2.23 57.02
C ALA A 2 -0.53 2.55 55.56
N ALA A 3 0.23 1.68 54.89
CA ALA A 3 0.46 1.82 53.46
C ALA A 3 -0.91 1.85 52.76
N SER A 4 -1.13 2.85 51.90
CA SER A 4 -2.38 2.99 51.15
C SER A 4 -2.72 1.68 50.45
N ASN A 5 -3.96 1.19 50.59
CA ASN A 5 -4.42 -0.12 50.09
C ASN A 5 -4.03 -0.38 48.61
N TRP A 6 -3.97 0.67 47.78
CA TRP A 6 -3.51 0.57 46.40
C TRP A 6 -2.01 0.23 46.27
N VAL A 7 -1.14 0.70 47.16
CA VAL A 7 0.30 0.40 47.18
C VAL A 7 0.53 -1.06 47.51
N VAL A 8 -0.21 -1.60 48.50
CA VAL A 8 -0.15 -3.03 48.85
C VAL A 8 -0.60 -3.88 47.66
N LYS A 9 -1.73 -3.52 47.04
CA LYS A 9 -2.23 -4.21 45.84
C LYS A 9 -1.25 -4.17 44.67
N ILE A 10 -0.60 -3.02 44.41
CA ILE A 10 0.41 -2.91 43.34
C ILE A 10 1.65 -3.72 43.67
N ASN A 11 2.09 -3.75 44.93
CA ASN A 11 3.25 -4.55 45.34
C ASN A 11 2.96 -6.06 45.26
N GLU A 12 1.78 -6.50 45.68
CA GLU A 12 1.33 -7.89 45.49
C GLU A 12 1.26 -8.25 44.00
N GLN A 13 0.78 -7.32 43.15
CA GLN A 13 0.79 -7.51 41.70
C GLN A 13 2.21 -7.60 41.14
N LEU A 14 3.14 -6.79 41.64
CA LEU A 14 4.56 -6.80 41.25
C LEU A 14 5.23 -8.13 41.62
N GLU A 15 4.93 -8.66 42.81
CA GLU A 15 5.42 -9.97 43.27
C GLU A 15 4.82 -11.14 42.48
N SER A 16 3.58 -11.00 42.01
CA SER A 16 2.89 -11.98 41.16
C SER A 16 3.13 -11.79 39.66
N MET A 17 3.88 -10.77 39.26
CA MET A 17 4.04 -10.38 37.87
C MET A 17 4.79 -11.49 37.13
N VAL A 18 4.18 -11.99 36.06
CA VAL A 18 4.78 -13.03 35.23
C VAL A 18 6.04 -12.45 34.58
N ASP A 19 7.09 -13.26 34.44
CA ASP A 19 8.35 -12.81 33.81
C ASP A 19 8.07 -12.16 32.45
N THR A 20 8.84 -11.13 32.11
CA THR A 20 8.69 -10.33 30.88
C THR A 20 8.68 -11.22 29.64
N SER A 21 9.42 -12.35 29.67
CA SER A 21 9.40 -13.35 28.60
C SER A 21 8.03 -13.98 28.37
N THR A 22 7.30 -14.31 29.45
CA THR A 22 5.98 -14.94 29.39
C THR A 22 4.90 -13.94 29.03
N GLU A 23 5.04 -12.69 29.48
CA GLU A 23 4.18 -11.59 29.04
C GLU A 23 4.31 -11.39 27.52
N MET A 24 5.54 -11.33 27.00
CA MET A 24 5.81 -11.26 25.57
C MET A 24 5.23 -12.45 24.79
N GLU A 25 5.28 -13.66 25.35
CA GLU A 25 4.62 -14.83 24.74
C GLU A 25 3.10 -14.68 24.69
N HIS A 26 2.47 -14.13 25.74
CA HIS A 26 1.04 -13.82 25.74
C HIS A 26 0.67 -12.78 24.69
N TRP A 27 1.46 -11.71 24.57
CA TRP A 27 1.29 -10.68 23.53
C TRP A 27 1.45 -11.27 22.11
N ARG A 28 2.36 -12.23 21.92
CA ARG A 28 2.56 -12.91 20.62
C ARG A 28 1.41 -13.81 20.19
N LYS A 29 0.53 -14.24 21.10
CA LYS A 29 -0.66 -15.05 20.75
C LYS A 29 -1.75 -14.19 20.12
N ARG A 30 -1.78 -12.88 20.44
CA ARG A 30 -2.79 -11.94 19.96
C ARG A 30 -2.55 -11.58 18.51
N SER A 31 -3.64 -11.51 17.74
CA SER A 31 -3.61 -11.10 16.34
C SER A 31 -4.84 -10.32 15.90
N ILE A 32 -5.93 -10.37 16.68
CA ILE A 32 -7.19 -9.67 16.39
C ILE A 32 -7.44 -8.64 17.48
N TYR A 33 -7.26 -7.38 17.13
CA TYR A 33 -7.23 -6.26 18.07
C TYR A 33 -8.52 -5.44 18.00
N LYS A 34 -8.97 -4.96 19.17
CA LYS A 34 -9.90 -3.83 19.21
C LYS A 34 -9.14 -2.54 18.95
N ILE A 35 -9.65 -1.74 18.04
CA ILE A 35 -9.07 -0.46 17.69
C ILE A 35 -9.55 0.57 18.73
N PRO A 36 -8.64 1.38 19.32
CA PRO A 36 -9.03 2.41 20.27
C PRO A 36 -10.12 3.35 19.72
N SER A 37 -11.09 3.70 20.57
CA SER A 37 -12.22 4.55 20.17
C SER A 37 -11.80 5.91 19.61
N CYS A 38 -10.70 6.48 20.12
CA CYS A 38 -10.12 7.72 19.61
C CYS A 38 -9.73 7.65 18.13
N VAL A 39 -9.37 6.46 17.62
CA VAL A 39 -9.07 6.25 16.20
C VAL A 39 -10.35 5.97 15.43
N THR A 40 -11.23 5.11 15.94
CA THR A 40 -12.46 4.74 15.22
C THR A 40 -13.47 5.87 15.10
N ASP A 41 -13.48 6.83 16.03
CA ASP A 41 -14.36 8.00 16.00
C ASP A 41 -14.01 9.00 14.89
N LEU A 42 -12.76 9.02 14.42
CA LEU A 42 -12.33 9.85 13.30
C LEU A 42 -12.91 9.37 11.97
N ASN A 43 -13.08 8.05 11.81
CA ASN A 43 -13.66 7.45 10.61
C ASN A 43 -14.42 6.14 10.90
N ARG A 44 -15.60 6.25 11.50
CA ARG A 44 -16.40 5.07 11.90
C ARG A 44 -16.73 4.12 10.74
N LYS A 45 -16.92 4.66 9.53
CA LYS A 45 -17.25 3.86 8.33
C LYS A 45 -16.12 2.93 7.90
N ALA A 46 -14.87 3.25 8.26
CA ALA A 46 -13.70 2.46 7.90
C ALA A 46 -13.52 1.23 8.80
N TYR A 47 -14.05 1.25 10.03
CA TYR A 47 -13.76 0.24 11.06
C TYR A 47 -14.97 -0.58 11.50
N ILE A 48 -16.20 -0.20 11.11
CA ILE A 48 -17.41 -0.92 11.46
C ILE A 48 -17.94 -1.67 10.22
N PRO A 49 -18.14 -3.00 10.30
CA PRO A 49 -18.72 -3.76 9.19
C PRO A 49 -20.15 -3.31 8.93
N GLN A 50 -20.58 -3.39 7.66
CA GLN A 50 -21.88 -2.87 7.23
C GLN A 50 -22.85 -3.98 6.79
N ALA A 51 -22.33 -5.13 6.38
CA ALA A 51 -23.11 -6.24 5.84
C ALA A 51 -22.97 -7.51 6.67
N VAL A 52 -21.78 -7.82 7.19
CA VAL A 52 -21.54 -9.07 7.92
C VAL A 52 -20.56 -8.92 9.08
N SER A 53 -20.92 -9.47 10.23
CA SER A 53 -19.99 -9.69 11.35
C SER A 53 -19.28 -11.03 11.21
N PHE A 54 -18.02 -11.07 11.61
CA PHE A 54 -17.23 -12.29 11.82
C PHE A 54 -16.57 -12.21 13.19
N GLY A 55 -16.78 -13.24 13.99
CA GLY A 55 -16.27 -13.33 15.33
C GLY A 55 -17.01 -12.44 16.35
N PRO A 56 -16.46 -12.33 17.55
CA PRO A 56 -17.19 -11.87 18.73
C PRO A 56 -17.42 -10.35 18.78
N TYR A 57 -16.54 -9.52 18.23
CA TYR A 57 -16.56 -8.06 18.46
C TYR A 57 -17.75 -7.33 17.84
N HIS A 58 -18.37 -7.90 16.80
CA HIS A 58 -19.52 -7.31 16.12
C HIS A 58 -20.74 -8.24 16.12
N HIS A 59 -20.68 -9.34 16.87
CA HIS A 59 -21.79 -10.27 17.01
C HIS A 59 -23.02 -9.58 17.65
N GLY A 60 -24.21 -9.94 17.20
CA GLY A 60 -25.48 -9.46 17.75
C GLY A 60 -25.92 -8.04 17.37
N LYS A 61 -25.07 -7.25 16.69
CA LYS A 61 -25.40 -5.89 16.25
C LYS A 61 -26.59 -5.87 15.28
N ASP A 62 -27.59 -5.03 15.56
CA ASP A 62 -28.88 -5.03 14.87
C ASP A 62 -28.77 -4.88 13.35
N HIS A 63 -27.89 -4.00 12.87
CA HIS A 63 -27.71 -3.77 11.43
C HIS A 63 -27.03 -4.92 10.69
N LEU A 64 -26.43 -5.89 11.40
CA LEU A 64 -25.74 -7.05 10.83
C LEU A 64 -26.57 -8.34 10.93
N ARG A 65 -27.65 -8.33 11.73
CA ARG A 65 -28.54 -9.48 11.95
C ARG A 65 -29.09 -10.13 10.67
N PRO A 66 -29.43 -9.38 9.59
CA PRO A 66 -29.94 -10.00 8.37
C PRO A 66 -29.00 -11.07 7.78
N MET A 67 -27.69 -10.98 8.03
CA MET A 67 -26.73 -11.96 7.51
C MET A 67 -26.72 -13.28 8.28
N GLU A 68 -27.20 -13.32 9.53
CA GLU A 68 -27.15 -14.52 10.37
C GLU A 68 -27.93 -15.70 9.75
N GLU A 69 -29.04 -15.43 9.06
CA GLU A 69 -29.79 -16.47 8.32
C GLU A 69 -28.95 -17.06 7.16
N HIS A 70 -28.16 -16.23 6.48
CA HIS A 70 -27.26 -16.69 5.42
C HIS A 70 -26.10 -17.51 5.98
N LYS A 71 -25.58 -17.15 7.17
CA LYS A 71 -24.57 -17.95 7.85
C LYS A 71 -25.09 -19.33 8.23
N HIS A 72 -26.32 -19.40 8.74
CA HIS A 72 -26.96 -20.67 9.07
C HIS A 72 -27.14 -21.55 7.82
N ARG A 73 -27.60 -20.98 6.70
CA ARG A 73 -27.68 -21.70 5.41
C ARG A 73 -26.31 -22.19 4.95
N ALA A 74 -25.27 -21.37 5.08
CA ALA A 74 -23.92 -21.78 4.71
C ALA A 74 -23.39 -22.94 5.55
N LEU A 75 -23.67 -22.96 6.87
CA LEU A 75 -23.35 -24.11 7.72
C LEU A 75 -24.01 -25.40 7.21
N LEU A 76 -25.31 -25.34 6.89
CA LEU A 76 -26.02 -26.51 6.33
C LEU A 76 -25.43 -26.96 4.99
N HIS A 77 -25.10 -26.03 4.10
CA HIS A 77 -24.44 -26.33 2.83
C HIS A 77 -23.05 -26.96 3.03
N PHE A 78 -22.27 -26.41 3.95
CA PHE A 78 -20.94 -26.92 4.31
C PHE A 78 -21.01 -28.36 4.84
N LEU A 79 -21.92 -28.65 5.78
CA LEU A 79 -22.12 -29.99 6.34
C LEU A 79 -22.66 -30.98 5.29
N LYS A 80 -23.60 -30.54 4.44
CA LYS A 80 -24.13 -31.37 3.35
C LYS A 80 -23.03 -31.74 2.35
N ARG A 81 -22.12 -30.80 2.04
CA ARG A 81 -20.98 -31.05 1.15
C ARG A 81 -19.95 -31.97 1.77
N SER A 82 -19.63 -31.79 3.06
CA SER A 82 -18.69 -32.64 3.78
C SER A 82 -19.21 -34.06 3.99
N ARG A 83 -20.53 -34.26 3.95
CA ARG A 83 -21.23 -35.52 4.28
C ARG A 83 -20.94 -35.99 5.70
N LYS A 84 -20.72 -35.04 6.62
CA LYS A 84 -20.39 -35.31 8.02
C LYS A 84 -21.36 -34.61 8.96
N PRO A 85 -21.63 -35.21 10.14
CA PRO A 85 -22.34 -34.52 11.20
C PRO A 85 -21.49 -33.35 11.74
N LEU A 86 -22.11 -32.48 12.54
CA LEU A 86 -21.44 -31.31 13.14
C LEU A 86 -20.39 -31.71 14.20
N GLN A 87 -20.61 -32.82 14.90
CA GLN A 87 -19.84 -33.24 16.08
C GLN A 87 -18.30 -33.27 15.87
N PRO A 88 -17.76 -33.85 14.76
CA PRO A 88 -16.31 -33.88 14.56
C PRO A 88 -15.68 -32.49 14.37
N PHE A 89 -16.45 -31.51 13.87
CA PHE A 89 -15.97 -30.13 13.74
C PHE A 89 -15.87 -29.46 15.11
N VAL A 90 -16.86 -29.68 15.98
CA VAL A 90 -16.87 -29.17 17.36
C VAL A 90 -15.69 -29.75 18.15
N GLU A 91 -15.50 -31.07 18.09
CA GLU A 91 -14.41 -31.76 18.78
C GLU A 91 -13.03 -31.25 18.33
N SER A 92 -12.83 -31.12 17.01
CA SER A 92 -11.57 -30.62 16.44
C SER A 92 -11.21 -29.20 16.88
N LEU A 93 -12.22 -28.34 17.08
CA LEU A 93 -12.03 -26.97 17.55
C LEU A 93 -11.92 -26.87 19.06
N LYS A 94 -12.57 -27.76 19.81
CA LYS A 94 -12.47 -27.83 21.27
C LYS A 94 -11.02 -28.03 21.73
N GLU A 95 -10.23 -28.80 20.98
CA GLU A 95 -8.79 -28.99 21.22
C GLU A 95 -7.97 -27.69 21.18
N VAL A 96 -8.41 -26.70 20.41
CA VAL A 96 -7.67 -25.45 20.17
C VAL A 96 -8.43 -24.21 20.64
N VAL A 97 -9.52 -24.38 21.39
CA VAL A 97 -10.43 -23.28 21.73
C VAL A 97 -9.73 -22.16 22.50
N GLN A 98 -8.82 -22.50 23.42
CA GLN A 98 -8.06 -21.49 24.14
C GLN A 98 -7.12 -20.71 23.22
N VAL A 99 -6.49 -21.38 22.25
CA VAL A 99 -5.65 -20.71 21.24
C VAL A 99 -6.48 -19.76 20.39
N LEU A 100 -7.72 -20.13 20.05
CA LEU A 100 -8.64 -19.26 19.32
C LEU A 100 -9.07 -18.04 20.15
N LYS A 101 -9.36 -18.23 21.44
CA LYS A 101 -9.68 -17.13 22.37
C LYS A 101 -8.49 -16.19 22.56
N ASP A 102 -7.29 -16.74 22.74
CA ASP A 102 -6.04 -16.00 22.93
C ASP A 102 -5.64 -15.14 21.70
N CYS A 103 -6.22 -15.40 20.53
CA CYS A 103 -6.02 -14.56 19.34
C CYS A 103 -6.62 -13.15 19.51
N TYR A 104 -7.58 -12.96 20.42
CA TYR A 104 -8.31 -11.70 20.62
C TYR A 104 -7.74 -10.92 21.82
N ASP A 105 -7.33 -9.66 21.60
CA ASP A 105 -6.68 -8.81 22.61
C ASP A 105 -7.58 -8.41 23.79
N GLN A 106 -8.89 -8.23 23.55
CA GLN A 106 -9.87 -7.76 24.53
C GLN A 106 -11.18 -8.53 24.37
N LEU A 107 -11.09 -9.87 24.43
CA LEU A 107 -12.27 -10.72 24.36
C LEU A 107 -13.14 -10.55 25.60
N ASP A 108 -14.43 -10.31 25.39
CA ASP A 108 -15.41 -10.13 26.46
C ASP A 108 -15.47 -11.36 27.39
N VAL A 109 -15.67 -11.12 28.69
CA VAL A 109 -15.72 -12.18 29.71
C VAL A 109 -16.81 -13.22 29.39
N SER A 110 -17.94 -12.78 28.81
CA SER A 110 -19.00 -13.69 28.38
C SER A 110 -18.51 -14.76 27.40
N TRP A 111 -17.62 -14.41 26.46
CA TRP A 111 -17.02 -15.35 25.52
C TRP A 111 -15.88 -16.18 26.13
N GLN A 112 -15.23 -15.67 27.18
CA GLN A 112 -14.22 -16.43 27.91
C GLN A 112 -14.86 -17.57 28.70
N GLU A 113 -16.01 -17.33 29.34
CA GLU A 113 -16.72 -18.30 30.16
C GLU A 113 -17.59 -19.26 29.32
N ASP A 114 -18.29 -18.76 28.31
CA ASP A 114 -19.15 -19.58 27.44
C ASP A 114 -18.37 -20.21 26.27
N THR A 115 -17.77 -21.36 26.55
CA THR A 115 -17.00 -22.11 25.54
C THR A 115 -17.88 -22.66 24.42
N ASP A 116 -19.08 -23.13 24.73
CA ASP A 116 -19.96 -23.74 23.74
C ASP A 116 -20.56 -22.68 22.81
N GLY A 117 -21.01 -21.55 23.35
CA GLY A 117 -21.47 -20.40 22.55
C GLY A 117 -20.35 -19.82 21.69
N PHE A 118 -19.12 -19.71 22.21
CA PHE A 118 -17.97 -19.29 21.41
C PHE A 118 -17.68 -20.26 20.27
N LEU A 119 -17.69 -21.58 20.51
CA LEU A 119 -17.49 -22.58 19.46
C LEU A 119 -18.61 -22.53 18.40
N GLN A 120 -19.86 -22.36 18.82
CA GLN A 120 -20.99 -22.19 17.90
C GLN A 120 -20.77 -20.98 16.98
N LEU A 121 -20.39 -19.83 17.54
CA LEU A 121 -20.07 -18.63 16.77
C LEU A 121 -18.93 -18.87 15.77
N MET A 122 -17.82 -19.46 16.24
CA MET A 122 -16.66 -19.76 15.40
C MET A 122 -17.00 -20.70 14.25
N ILE A 123 -17.77 -21.76 14.50
CA ILE A 123 -18.16 -22.71 13.45
C ILE A 123 -19.07 -22.04 12.44
N LEU A 124 -20.08 -21.30 12.89
CA LEU A 124 -21.04 -20.64 12.02
C LEU A 124 -20.33 -19.63 11.10
N ASP A 125 -19.54 -18.74 11.68
CA ASP A 125 -18.81 -17.69 10.96
C ASP A 125 -17.70 -18.28 10.08
N GLY A 126 -16.98 -19.29 10.56
CA GLY A 126 -15.94 -19.97 9.81
C GLY A 126 -16.48 -20.74 8.60
N CYS A 127 -17.60 -21.45 8.75
CA CYS A 127 -18.27 -22.11 7.62
C CYS A 127 -18.77 -21.08 6.61
N PHE A 128 -19.41 -20.00 7.07
CA PHE A 128 -19.86 -18.93 6.19
C PHE A 128 -18.70 -18.30 5.39
N MET A 129 -17.60 -17.97 6.07
CA MET A 129 -16.40 -17.43 5.42
C MET A 129 -15.83 -18.40 4.39
N LEU A 130 -15.72 -19.69 4.72
CA LEU A 130 -15.23 -20.71 3.80
C LEU A 130 -16.15 -20.88 2.58
N GLU A 131 -17.48 -20.80 2.74
CA GLU A 131 -18.40 -20.79 1.59
C GLU A 131 -18.22 -19.54 0.73
N LEU A 132 -18.12 -18.35 1.35
CA LEU A 132 -17.86 -17.11 0.63
C LEU A 132 -16.56 -17.15 -0.17
N LEU A 133 -15.48 -17.70 0.40
CA LEU A 133 -14.20 -17.85 -0.28
C LEU A 133 -14.25 -18.80 -1.49
N ARG A 134 -15.26 -19.70 -1.57
CA ARG A 134 -15.50 -20.57 -2.72
C ARG A 134 -16.40 -19.94 -3.77
N LEU A 135 -17.29 -19.04 -3.34
CA LEU A 135 -18.19 -18.30 -4.22
C LEU A 135 -17.46 -17.11 -4.83
N TYR A 136 -17.73 -16.85 -6.10
CA TYR A 136 -17.20 -15.66 -6.73
C TYR A 136 -18.13 -14.47 -6.43
N ILE A 137 -17.51 -13.46 -5.81
CA ILE A 137 -17.91 -12.05 -5.76
C ILE A 137 -18.91 -11.73 -4.65
N MET A 138 -18.57 -10.73 -3.82
CA MET A 138 -19.46 -9.68 -3.29
C MET A 138 -18.55 -8.57 -2.73
N PRO A 139 -18.32 -7.45 -3.46
CA PRO A 139 -17.32 -6.43 -3.09
C PRO A 139 -17.54 -5.85 -1.68
N TYR A 140 -18.79 -5.70 -1.28
CA TYR A 140 -19.16 -5.20 0.04
C TYR A 140 -18.81 -6.18 1.18
N ILE A 141 -18.89 -7.49 0.93
CA ILE A 141 -18.44 -8.52 1.89
C ILE A 141 -16.92 -8.51 1.99
N ARG A 142 -16.20 -8.33 0.87
CA ARG A 142 -14.73 -8.27 0.87
C ARG A 142 -14.20 -7.19 1.80
N ARG A 143 -14.80 -5.98 1.75
CA ARG A 143 -14.43 -4.89 2.65
C ARG A 143 -14.58 -5.29 4.12
N ASP A 144 -15.74 -5.83 4.49
CA ASP A 144 -16.02 -6.26 5.87
C ASP A 144 -15.09 -7.41 6.32
N MET A 145 -14.74 -8.34 5.43
CA MET A 145 -13.78 -9.43 5.69
C MET A 145 -12.33 -8.96 5.90
N LEU A 146 -12.00 -7.72 5.50
CA LEU A 146 -10.67 -7.13 5.66
C LEU A 146 -10.60 -6.12 6.82
N MET A 147 -11.65 -5.99 7.63
CA MET A 147 -11.61 -5.15 8.83
C MET A 147 -10.94 -5.87 9.99
N LEU A 148 -10.05 -5.19 10.72
CA LEU A 148 -9.25 -5.79 11.80
C LEU A 148 -10.10 -6.32 12.95
N GLU A 149 -11.19 -5.62 13.31
CA GLU A 149 -12.13 -6.09 14.35
C GLU A 149 -13.09 -7.19 13.86
N ASN A 150 -13.08 -7.51 12.58
CA ASN A 150 -14.01 -8.43 11.93
C ASN A 150 -13.28 -9.65 11.33
N GLN A 151 -12.33 -10.20 12.09
CA GLN A 151 -11.46 -11.28 11.65
C GLN A 151 -11.79 -12.61 12.35
N LEU A 152 -11.40 -13.70 11.70
CA LEU A 152 -11.30 -15.03 12.29
C LEU A 152 -9.86 -15.53 12.21
N PRO A 153 -9.35 -16.25 13.23
CA PRO A 153 -8.03 -16.87 13.14
C PRO A 153 -7.96 -17.87 11.97
N ILE A 154 -6.87 -17.87 11.19
CA ILE A 154 -6.69 -18.82 10.08
C ILE A 154 -6.72 -20.28 10.58
N LEU A 155 -6.29 -20.50 11.84
CA LEU A 155 -6.29 -21.81 12.49
C LEU A 155 -7.70 -22.43 12.54
N LEU A 156 -8.73 -21.61 12.80
CA LEU A 156 -10.13 -22.04 12.76
C LEU A 156 -10.49 -22.57 11.37
N LEU A 157 -10.18 -21.79 10.32
CA LEU A 157 -10.50 -22.17 8.95
C LEU A 157 -9.75 -23.45 8.53
N ASN A 158 -8.48 -23.58 8.93
CA ASN A 158 -7.67 -24.77 8.68
C ASN A 158 -8.26 -26.01 9.35
N LYS A 159 -8.68 -25.91 10.63
CA LYS A 159 -9.31 -27.02 11.37
C LYS A 159 -10.63 -27.44 10.72
N LEU A 160 -11.50 -26.50 10.36
CA LEU A 160 -12.76 -26.79 9.65
C LEU A 160 -12.50 -27.50 8.31
N MET A 161 -11.53 -27.01 7.52
CA MET A 161 -11.15 -27.60 6.24
C MET A 161 -10.53 -28.99 6.36
N ALA A 162 -9.72 -29.22 7.41
CA ALA A 162 -9.11 -30.52 7.67
C ALA A 162 -10.18 -31.58 7.95
N VAL A 163 -11.17 -31.24 8.79
CA VAL A 163 -12.31 -32.11 9.06
C VAL A 163 -13.18 -32.30 7.81
N GLU A 164 -13.42 -31.26 7.00
CA GLU A 164 -14.22 -31.38 5.77
C GLU A 164 -13.63 -32.40 4.78
N SER A 165 -12.29 -32.48 4.66
CA SER A 165 -11.64 -33.13 3.53
C SER A 165 -10.93 -34.46 3.81
N ASP A 166 -11.00 -34.97 5.05
CA ASP A 166 -10.38 -36.24 5.50
C ASP A 166 -8.87 -36.34 5.27
N LYS A 167 -8.23 -35.24 4.89
CA LYS A 167 -6.81 -35.16 4.54
C LYS A 167 -6.26 -33.83 4.99
N ALA A 168 -5.00 -33.84 5.42
CA ALA A 168 -4.24 -32.61 5.55
C ALA A 168 -4.09 -31.99 4.15
N LYS A 169 -4.86 -30.95 3.87
CA LYS A 169 -4.59 -30.09 2.70
C LYS A 169 -3.27 -29.36 2.95
N ASP A 170 -2.62 -28.97 1.86
CA ASP A 170 -1.45 -28.07 1.87
C ASP A 170 -1.67 -26.91 2.86
N GLU A 171 -0.67 -26.63 3.70
CA GLU A 171 -0.75 -25.72 4.86
C GLU A 171 -1.16 -24.28 4.49
N GLY A 172 -1.10 -23.92 3.19
CA GLY A 172 -1.63 -22.66 2.67
C GLY A 172 -2.79 -22.79 1.69
N PHE A 173 -3.55 -23.88 1.68
CA PHE A 173 -4.76 -24.00 0.85
C PHE A 173 -5.78 -22.89 1.17
N VAL A 174 -6.03 -22.61 2.46
CA VAL A 174 -6.92 -21.52 2.86
C VAL A 174 -6.37 -20.17 2.42
N ASN A 175 -5.05 -19.96 2.54
CA ASN A 175 -4.41 -18.73 2.04
C ASN A 175 -4.66 -18.57 0.54
N LYS A 176 -4.53 -19.64 -0.27
CA LYS A 176 -4.83 -19.60 -1.71
C LYS A 176 -6.29 -19.23 -1.98
N LEU A 177 -7.25 -19.73 -1.19
CA LEU A 177 -8.66 -19.34 -1.32
C LEU A 177 -8.87 -17.86 -1.00
N ILE A 178 -8.27 -17.37 0.08
CA ILE A 178 -8.32 -15.95 0.48
C ILE A 178 -7.75 -15.07 -0.63
N LEU A 179 -6.60 -15.42 -1.18
CA LEU A 179 -5.97 -14.63 -2.25
C LEU A 179 -6.80 -14.60 -3.51
N LYS A 180 -7.35 -15.76 -3.92
CA LYS A 180 -8.26 -15.85 -5.06
C LYS A 180 -9.52 -15.00 -4.89
N PHE A 181 -10.01 -14.89 -3.65
CA PHE A 181 -11.13 -14.02 -3.32
C PHE A 181 -10.77 -12.54 -3.30
N CYS A 182 -9.57 -12.19 -2.82
CA CYS A 182 -9.13 -10.80 -2.68
C CYS A 182 -8.59 -10.17 -3.99
N PHE A 183 -7.90 -10.98 -4.81
CA PHE A 183 -7.26 -10.58 -6.05
C PHE A 183 -7.73 -11.54 -7.15
N PHE A 184 -8.36 -11.02 -8.20
CA PHE A 184 -8.87 -11.83 -9.33
C PHE A 184 -7.78 -12.62 -10.09
N SER A 185 -6.51 -12.46 -9.73
CA SER A 185 -5.34 -13.04 -10.41
C SER A 185 -4.47 -13.87 -9.46
N SER A 186 -4.01 -15.03 -9.93
CA SER A 186 -3.11 -15.95 -9.21
C SER A 186 -1.76 -15.29 -8.92
N THR A 187 -1.62 -14.64 -7.78
CA THR A 187 -0.30 -14.26 -7.26
C THR A 187 0.42 -15.52 -6.77
N HIS A 188 1.69 -15.72 -7.17
CA HIS A 188 2.56 -16.77 -6.65
C HIS A 188 2.99 -16.44 -5.20
N PHE A 189 2.04 -16.47 -4.28
CA PHE A 189 2.31 -16.35 -2.85
C PHE A 189 2.88 -17.68 -2.34
N SER A 190 4.06 -17.63 -1.72
CA SER A 190 4.62 -18.80 -1.05
C SER A 190 3.76 -19.13 0.16
N THR A 191 2.98 -20.21 0.05
CA THR A 191 2.07 -20.74 1.06
C THR A 191 2.73 -21.16 2.38
N LYS A 192 4.06 -21.09 2.47
CA LYS A 192 4.83 -21.47 3.66
C LYS A 192 4.86 -20.41 4.77
N HIS A 193 4.37 -19.19 4.52
CA HIS A 193 4.36 -18.16 5.57
C HIS A 193 3.16 -18.35 6.47
N LYS A 194 3.41 -18.51 7.77
CA LYS A 194 2.38 -18.53 8.81
C LYS A 194 1.62 -17.22 8.77
N CYS A 195 0.35 -17.28 8.42
CA CYS A 195 -0.56 -16.14 8.45
C CYS A 195 -1.45 -16.24 9.68
N LEU A 196 -1.96 -15.11 10.17
CA LEU A 196 -2.72 -15.06 11.42
C LEU A 196 -4.23 -15.08 11.16
N HIS A 197 -4.70 -14.27 10.22
CA HIS A 197 -6.10 -14.11 9.81
C HIS A 197 -6.16 -13.56 8.37
N VAL A 198 -7.35 -13.33 7.83
CA VAL A 198 -7.58 -12.91 6.44
C VAL A 198 -6.86 -11.62 6.08
N LEU A 199 -6.94 -10.59 6.94
CA LEU A 199 -6.26 -9.32 6.74
C LEU A 199 -4.72 -9.45 6.68
N ASP A 200 -4.12 -10.34 7.48
CA ASP A 200 -2.67 -10.60 7.45
C ASP A 200 -2.25 -11.36 6.17
N VAL A 201 -3.08 -12.27 5.67
CA VAL A 201 -2.89 -12.89 4.34
C VAL A 201 -2.88 -11.82 3.25
N TYR A 202 -3.86 -10.92 3.28
CA TYR A 202 -3.95 -9.80 2.35
C TYR A 202 -2.70 -8.89 2.44
N ARG A 203 -2.31 -8.47 3.65
CA ARG A 203 -1.10 -7.66 3.87
C ARG A 203 0.14 -8.33 3.29
N LYS A 204 0.38 -9.59 3.62
CA LYS A 204 1.57 -10.29 3.13
C LYS A 204 1.55 -10.41 1.61
N SER A 205 0.39 -10.64 1.00
CA SER A 205 0.30 -10.77 -0.45
C SER A 205 0.72 -9.52 -1.22
N ILE A 206 0.32 -8.33 -0.76
CA ILE A 206 0.72 -7.06 -1.37
C ILE A 206 2.22 -6.77 -1.19
N LEU A 207 2.86 -7.34 -0.16
CA LEU A 207 4.31 -7.19 0.09
C LEU A 207 5.17 -8.19 -0.69
N PHE A 208 4.68 -9.41 -0.93
CA PHE A 208 5.47 -10.46 -1.59
C PHE A 208 5.61 -10.31 -3.11
N GLU A 209 4.80 -9.47 -3.76
CA GLU A 209 5.05 -9.08 -5.16
C GLU A 209 6.43 -8.41 -5.34
N GLU A 210 6.97 -7.74 -4.32
CA GLU A 210 8.30 -7.13 -4.40
C GLU A 210 9.46 -8.12 -4.26
N ASN A 211 9.33 -9.15 -3.41
CA ASN A 211 10.48 -9.99 -3.02
C ASN A 211 10.91 -11.02 -4.09
N LEU A 212 10.03 -11.36 -5.03
CA LEU A 212 10.39 -12.19 -6.19
C LEU A 212 11.23 -11.42 -7.22
N SER A 213 11.17 -10.08 -7.22
CA SER A 213 12.01 -9.24 -8.10
C SER A 213 13.45 -9.11 -7.58
N LYS A 214 13.66 -9.15 -6.26
CA LYS A 214 14.98 -8.98 -5.62
C LYS A 214 15.88 -10.22 -5.68
N LYS A 215 15.34 -11.43 -5.90
CA LYS A 215 16.15 -12.67 -5.98
C LYS A 215 17.01 -12.80 -7.24
N LYS A 216 16.96 -11.86 -8.19
CA LYS A 216 17.84 -11.85 -9.38
C LYS A 216 19.01 -10.86 -9.32
N SER A 217 19.14 -10.03 -8.29
CA SER A 217 20.28 -9.12 -8.14
C SER A 217 21.08 -9.48 -6.89
N GLY A 218 22.00 -10.43 -7.05
CA GLY A 218 23.08 -10.60 -6.09
C GLY A 218 24.04 -9.41 -6.21
N HIS A 219 23.89 -8.41 -5.34
CA HIS A 219 24.97 -7.51 -5.00
C HIS A 219 24.93 -7.27 -3.48
N ARG A 220 25.98 -7.78 -2.82
CA ARG A 220 26.31 -7.42 -1.45
C ARG A 220 26.76 -5.96 -1.46
N SER A 221 26.05 -5.10 -0.76
CA SER A 221 26.61 -3.82 -0.32
C SER A 221 26.59 -3.80 1.20
N SER A 222 27.74 -4.13 1.77
CA SER A 222 28.11 -3.83 3.14
C SER A 222 28.36 -2.31 3.23
N GLY A 223 27.79 -1.66 4.25
CA GLY A 223 27.96 -0.24 4.46
C GLY A 223 27.04 0.26 5.57
N SER A 224 27.28 -0.19 6.80
CA SER A 224 26.74 0.47 7.99
C SER A 224 27.40 1.84 8.11
N ALA A 225 26.63 2.89 7.91
CA ALA A 225 27.05 4.24 8.21
C ALA A 225 25.92 4.94 8.95
N ARG A 226 26.17 5.18 10.25
CA ARG A 226 25.33 6.01 11.11
C ARG A 226 25.32 7.42 10.55
N TYR A 227 24.21 7.84 9.95
CA TYR A 227 24.05 9.20 9.45
C TYR A 227 22.91 9.89 10.20
N ARG A 228 23.25 11.06 10.80
CA ARG A 228 22.37 11.90 11.62
C ARG A 228 21.10 12.30 10.85
N GLY A 229 20.01 12.33 11.61
CA GLY A 229 18.72 12.86 11.19
C GLY A 229 18.81 14.35 10.89
N ASP A 230 18.36 14.70 9.70
CA ASP A 230 17.90 16.05 9.38
C ASP A 230 16.44 15.84 8.95
N SER A 231 15.54 16.31 9.82
CA SER A 231 14.09 16.15 9.71
C SER A 231 13.55 17.43 9.11
N ASP A 232 13.62 17.60 7.79
CA ASP A 232 12.81 18.61 7.05
C ASP A 232 12.88 18.46 5.53
N ASP A 233 13.05 17.23 5.05
CA ASP A 233 13.05 16.95 3.63
C ASP A 233 11.61 16.65 3.17
N ILE A 234 10.93 17.65 2.59
CA ILE A 234 9.60 17.51 1.98
C ILE A 234 9.73 16.68 0.69
N ILE A 235 8.92 15.64 0.55
CA ILE A 235 8.80 14.89 -0.70
C ILE A 235 8.02 15.74 -1.70
N ARG A 236 8.59 15.90 -2.90
CA ARG A 236 7.93 16.56 -4.02
C ARG A 236 6.81 15.68 -4.59
N SER A 237 5.70 16.29 -4.99
CA SER A 237 4.55 15.64 -5.62
C SER A 237 4.92 14.97 -6.96
N ALA A 238 4.07 14.07 -7.48
CA ALA A 238 4.30 13.38 -8.75
C ALA A 238 4.59 14.35 -9.89
N THR A 239 3.85 15.45 -9.96
CA THR A 239 4.03 16.49 -10.98
C THR A 239 5.41 17.14 -10.85
N GLU A 240 5.79 17.53 -9.63
CA GLU A 240 7.09 18.16 -9.37
C GLU A 240 8.27 17.20 -9.61
N LEU A 241 8.11 15.91 -9.32
CA LEU A 241 9.10 14.87 -9.62
C LEU A 241 9.28 14.69 -11.14
N ASN A 242 8.18 14.70 -11.90
CA ASN A 242 8.21 14.64 -13.36
C ASN A 242 8.87 15.88 -13.98
N GLU A 243 8.54 17.06 -13.46
CA GLU A 243 9.18 18.33 -13.85
C GLU A 243 10.69 18.34 -13.52
N ALA A 244 11.10 17.73 -12.41
CA ALA A 244 12.51 17.55 -12.05
C ALA A 244 13.24 16.48 -12.89
N GLY A 245 12.52 15.74 -13.74
CA GLY A 245 13.13 14.83 -14.70
C GLY A 245 13.01 13.34 -14.41
N ILE A 246 12.17 12.95 -13.47
CA ILE A 246 11.86 11.55 -13.16
C ILE A 246 10.68 11.11 -14.05
N TRP A 247 10.99 10.50 -15.20
CA TRP A 247 10.02 10.25 -16.28
C TRP A 247 9.53 8.80 -16.34
N ASP A 248 10.19 7.89 -15.63
CA ASP A 248 9.86 6.46 -15.63
C ASP A 248 10.23 5.83 -14.27
N ILE A 249 9.77 4.60 -14.00
CA ILE A 249 9.49 4.08 -12.64
C ILE A 249 10.36 2.81 -12.27
N SER A 250 11.61 2.98 -11.73
CA SER A 250 12.61 2.05 -11.08
C SER A 250 13.98 2.70 -10.61
N PHE A 251 14.44 2.61 -9.33
CA PHE A 251 15.60 3.41 -8.84
C PHE A 251 16.96 2.76 -9.07
N HIS A 252 17.35 2.71 -10.34
CA HIS A 252 18.72 2.71 -10.84
C HIS A 252 18.80 3.80 -11.91
N GLY A 253 19.63 4.82 -11.71
CA GLY A 253 19.72 5.94 -12.67
C GLY A 253 18.62 7.02 -12.58
N GLY A 254 17.83 7.08 -11.49
CA GLY A 254 16.90 8.21 -11.23
C GLY A 254 15.42 7.95 -11.55
N VAL A 255 14.98 6.71 -11.51
CA VAL A 255 13.66 6.24 -11.95
C VAL A 255 12.98 5.64 -10.66
N LEU A 256 11.65 5.59 -10.41
CA LEU A 256 11.06 5.09 -9.12
C LEU A 256 9.93 4.08 -9.33
N LYS A 257 10.06 2.78 -8.96
CA LYS A 257 9.04 1.76 -9.28
C LYS A 257 7.94 1.66 -8.21
N LEU A 258 6.70 1.95 -8.58
CA LEU A 258 5.51 1.79 -7.73
C LEU A 258 4.64 0.64 -8.23
N PRO A 259 4.05 -0.17 -7.33
CA PRO A 259 3.06 -1.17 -7.72
C PRO A 259 1.80 -0.48 -8.24
N THR A 260 1.17 -1.07 -9.25
CA THR A 260 -0.13 -0.64 -9.73
C THR A 260 -1.19 -0.89 -8.66
N ILE A 261 -1.98 0.13 -8.34
CA ILE A 261 -3.07 0.07 -7.38
C ILE A 261 -4.40 0.41 -8.03
N VAL A 262 -5.43 -0.37 -7.73
CA VAL A 262 -6.81 -0.05 -8.06
C VAL A 262 -7.44 0.64 -6.86
N VAL A 263 -7.90 1.87 -7.04
CA VAL A 263 -8.50 2.68 -5.98
C VAL A 263 -10.02 2.69 -6.13
N ASP A 264 -10.70 2.01 -5.21
CA ASP A 264 -12.15 1.87 -5.12
C ASP A 264 -12.70 2.40 -3.78
N ASP A 265 -14.03 2.33 -3.60
CA ASP A 265 -14.71 2.77 -2.36
C ASP A 265 -14.28 1.99 -1.10
N ALA A 266 -13.66 0.80 -1.25
CA ALA A 266 -13.19 0.00 -0.12
C ALA A 266 -11.74 0.30 0.26
N THR A 267 -10.99 0.97 -0.62
CA THR A 267 -9.54 1.15 -0.51
C THR A 267 -9.13 1.89 0.77
N GLU A 268 -9.83 2.97 1.12
CA GLU A 268 -9.57 3.73 2.35
C GLU A 268 -9.72 2.84 3.60
N SER A 269 -10.83 2.11 3.70
CA SER A 269 -11.08 1.20 4.82
C SER A 269 -10.03 0.09 4.91
N ILE A 270 -9.64 -0.51 3.79
CA ILE A 270 -8.62 -1.57 3.77
C ILE A 270 -7.28 -1.03 4.27
N PHE A 271 -6.80 0.13 3.77
CA PHE A 271 -5.53 0.69 4.21
C PHE A 271 -5.55 1.10 5.69
N LEU A 272 -6.63 1.72 6.17
CA LEU A 272 -6.77 2.09 7.58
C LEU A 272 -6.72 0.87 8.51
N ASN A 273 -7.32 -0.25 8.12
CA ASN A 273 -7.27 -1.50 8.89
C ASN A 273 -5.88 -2.17 8.83
N LEU A 274 -5.20 -2.11 7.68
CA LEU A 274 -3.82 -2.60 7.55
C LEU A 274 -2.84 -1.79 8.42
N ILE A 275 -2.95 -0.46 8.39
CA ILE A 275 -2.15 0.44 9.22
C ILE A 275 -2.42 0.18 10.70
N ALA A 276 -3.69 0.04 11.09
CA ALA A 276 -4.05 -0.31 12.48
C ALA A 276 -3.40 -1.64 12.91
N PHE A 277 -3.40 -2.64 12.03
CA PHE A 277 -2.77 -3.93 12.31
C PHE A 277 -1.25 -3.82 12.45
N GLU A 278 -0.57 -3.07 11.58
CA GLU A 278 0.87 -2.84 11.67
C GLU A 278 1.27 -2.13 12.97
N ARG A 279 0.45 -1.16 13.42
CA ARG A 279 0.69 -0.43 14.68
C ARG A 279 0.48 -1.30 15.92
N LEU A 280 -0.54 -2.16 15.90
CA LEU A 280 -0.95 -2.94 17.08
C LEU A 280 -0.21 -4.27 17.20
N HIS A 281 0.25 -4.87 16.09
CA HIS A 281 0.84 -6.20 16.10
C HIS A 281 2.38 -6.18 16.09
N VAL A 282 2.97 -6.71 17.15
CA VAL A 282 4.44 -6.84 17.27
C VAL A 282 4.99 -7.73 16.16
N GLY A 283 5.99 -7.23 15.43
CA GLY A 283 6.62 -7.95 14.32
C GLY A 283 5.81 -7.92 13.02
N ALA A 284 4.77 -7.11 12.93
CA ALA A 284 4.06 -6.85 11.69
C ALA A 284 4.92 -6.18 10.61
N GLY A 285 5.87 -5.34 11.02
CA GLY A 285 6.54 -4.40 10.13
C GLY A 285 5.73 -3.11 9.98
N ASN A 286 6.16 -2.25 9.06
CA ASN A 286 5.59 -0.93 8.80
C ASN A 286 5.49 -0.64 7.31
N GLU A 287 5.52 -1.67 6.47
CA GLU A 287 5.67 -1.55 5.03
C GLU A 287 4.45 -0.91 4.36
N VAL A 288 3.23 -1.30 4.77
CA VAL A 288 2.00 -0.68 4.25
C VAL A 288 1.90 0.76 4.72
N THR A 289 2.15 1.01 6.00
CA THR A 289 2.14 2.36 6.58
C THR A 289 3.13 3.27 5.86
N SER A 290 4.34 2.76 5.61
CA SER A 290 5.37 3.48 4.87
C SER A 290 4.97 3.74 3.41
N TYR A 291 4.33 2.76 2.76
CA TYR A 291 3.83 2.91 1.40
C TYR A 291 2.73 3.97 1.31
N VAL A 292 1.75 3.94 2.22
CA VAL A 292 0.66 4.92 2.24
C VAL A 292 1.19 6.33 2.48
N PHE A 293 2.12 6.49 3.42
CA PHE A 293 2.79 7.76 3.65
C PHE A 293 3.55 8.23 2.40
N PHE A 294 4.24 7.32 1.72
CA PHE A 294 4.95 7.65 0.48
C PHE A 294 3.99 8.08 -0.65
N MET A 295 2.87 7.39 -0.81
CA MET A 295 1.85 7.72 -1.80
C MET A 295 1.19 9.07 -1.50
N ASP A 296 0.91 9.35 -0.24
CA ASP A 296 0.39 10.65 0.19
C ASP A 296 1.29 11.81 -0.25
N ASN A 297 2.58 11.69 0.02
CA ASN A 297 3.57 12.68 -0.38
C ASN A 297 3.68 12.90 -1.90
N ILE A 298 3.45 11.84 -2.69
CA ILE A 298 3.46 11.94 -4.15
C ILE A 298 2.12 12.51 -4.68
N ILE A 299 1.03 12.37 -3.93
CA ILE A 299 -0.33 12.70 -4.36
C ILE A 299 -0.88 13.88 -3.55
N ASP A 300 -0.44 15.08 -3.91
CA ASP A 300 -0.98 16.31 -3.30
C ASP A 300 -2.27 16.77 -3.99
N SER A 301 -2.38 16.60 -5.31
CA SER A 301 -3.47 17.14 -6.10
C SER A 301 -4.07 16.17 -7.12
N ALA A 302 -5.22 16.54 -7.70
CA ALA A 302 -5.83 15.79 -8.80
C ALA A 302 -4.93 15.70 -10.04
N LYS A 303 -4.00 16.65 -10.24
CA LYS A 303 -3.04 16.61 -11.35
C LYS A 303 -2.03 15.49 -11.16
N ASP A 304 -1.60 15.26 -9.93
CA ASP A 304 -0.68 14.18 -9.57
C ASP A 304 -1.33 12.82 -9.82
N VAL A 305 -2.60 12.67 -9.43
CA VAL A 305 -3.37 11.47 -9.74
C VAL A 305 -3.52 11.28 -11.25
N ALA A 306 -3.87 12.32 -12.00
CA ALA A 306 -4.02 12.22 -13.46
C ALA A 306 -2.71 11.77 -14.13
N LEU A 307 -1.56 12.26 -13.65
CA LEU A 307 -0.24 11.83 -14.09
C LEU A 307 -0.01 10.35 -13.76
N LEU A 308 -0.19 9.93 -12.51
CA LEU A 308 0.00 8.54 -12.09
C LEU A 308 -0.97 7.58 -12.78
N HIS A 309 -2.18 8.03 -13.09
CA HIS A 309 -3.17 7.30 -13.86
C HIS A 309 -2.72 7.10 -15.30
N SER A 310 -2.18 8.15 -15.95
CA SER A 310 -1.62 8.04 -17.31
C SER A 310 -0.44 7.07 -17.41
N GLN A 311 0.30 6.89 -16.31
CA GLN A 311 1.43 5.95 -16.19
C GLN A 311 0.98 4.54 -15.77
N GLY A 312 -0.32 4.29 -15.56
CA GLY A 312 -0.84 3.00 -15.14
C GLY A 312 -0.49 2.59 -13.71
N ILE A 313 0.00 3.52 -12.87
CA ILE A 313 0.25 3.28 -11.45
C ILE A 313 -1.06 3.27 -10.68
N ILE A 314 -1.95 4.23 -10.95
CA ILE A 314 -3.26 4.31 -10.30
C ILE A 314 -4.33 3.95 -11.31
N GLN A 315 -5.20 3.01 -10.96
CA GLN A 315 -6.44 2.76 -11.69
C GLN A 315 -7.60 3.32 -10.84
N ASN A 316 -8.24 4.37 -11.34
CA ASN A 316 -9.27 5.09 -10.60
C ASN A 316 -10.65 4.43 -10.78
N ALA A 317 -11.20 3.87 -9.70
CA ALA A 317 -12.56 3.31 -9.65
C ALA A 317 -13.47 4.04 -8.64
N ILE A 318 -12.99 5.11 -8.00
CA ILE A 318 -13.75 5.93 -7.02
C ILE A 318 -14.47 7.11 -7.69
N GLY A 319 -14.21 7.34 -8.98
CA GLY A 319 -14.99 8.22 -9.86
C GLY A 319 -14.38 9.57 -10.21
N SER A 320 -13.34 10.04 -9.49
CA SER A 320 -12.60 11.25 -9.90
C SER A 320 -11.20 11.31 -9.31
N ASP A 321 -10.26 11.94 -10.02
CA ASP A 321 -8.87 12.09 -9.57
C ASP A 321 -8.77 12.91 -8.28
N LYS A 322 -9.67 13.88 -8.10
CA LYS A 322 -9.78 14.66 -6.87
C LYS A 322 -10.18 13.80 -5.67
N ALA A 323 -11.04 12.81 -5.88
CA ALA A 323 -11.44 11.89 -4.81
C ALA A 323 -10.28 10.99 -4.39
N VAL A 324 -9.48 10.49 -5.35
CA VAL A 324 -8.26 9.71 -5.05
C VAL A 324 -7.24 10.55 -4.27
N ALA A 325 -6.99 11.79 -4.71
CA ALA A 325 -6.06 12.68 -4.00
C ALA A 325 -6.53 12.94 -2.55
N LYS A 326 -7.83 13.22 -2.37
CA LYS A 326 -8.41 13.41 -1.04
C LYS A 326 -8.28 12.16 -0.17
N LEU A 327 -8.43 10.97 -0.75
CA LEU A 327 -8.30 9.69 -0.05
C LEU A 327 -6.88 9.54 0.53
N PHE A 328 -5.82 9.67 -0.27
CA PHE A 328 -4.44 9.53 0.23
C PHE A 328 -4.08 10.58 1.29
N ASN A 329 -4.45 11.85 1.05
CA ASN A 329 -4.33 12.95 2.02
C ASN A 329 -5.12 12.75 3.32
N SER A 330 -6.14 11.90 3.31
CA SER A 330 -6.88 11.56 4.53
C SER A 330 -6.24 10.41 5.30
N LEU A 331 -5.61 9.46 4.60
CA LEU A 331 -4.96 8.30 5.20
C LEU A 331 -3.73 8.68 6.03
N SER A 332 -3.03 9.76 5.66
CA SER A 332 -1.77 10.18 6.28
C SER A 332 -1.92 11.04 7.54
N LYS A 333 -3.11 11.58 7.82
CA LYS A 333 -3.33 12.60 8.88
C LYS A 333 -2.86 12.20 10.27
N ASP A 334 -2.79 10.91 10.56
CA ASP A 334 -2.40 10.38 11.87
C ASP A 334 -1.27 9.32 11.76
N ILE A 335 -0.48 9.33 10.68
CA ILE A 335 0.67 8.44 10.48
C ILE A 335 1.95 9.04 11.03
N THR A 336 2.51 8.43 12.07
CA THR A 336 3.88 8.71 12.53
C THR A 336 4.87 7.80 11.80
N LEU A 337 5.85 8.39 11.13
CA LEU A 337 6.92 7.64 10.48
C LEU A 337 7.86 7.00 11.50
N ASP A 338 8.25 5.75 11.21
CA ASP A 338 9.40 5.11 11.84
C ASP A 338 10.68 5.48 11.05
N PRO A 339 11.68 6.11 11.70
CA PRO A 339 12.94 6.50 11.06
C PRO A 339 13.74 5.35 10.42
N GLU A 340 13.46 4.08 10.78
CA GLU A 340 14.20 2.92 10.28
C GLU A 340 13.57 2.22 9.05
N SER A 341 12.46 2.73 8.51
CA SER A 341 11.80 2.12 7.34
C SER A 341 12.67 2.11 6.08
N SER A 342 12.63 1.02 5.30
CA SER A 342 13.33 0.95 4.01
C SER A 342 12.87 2.01 3.00
N LEU A 343 11.64 2.51 3.12
CA LEU A 343 11.10 3.59 2.30
C LEU A 343 11.64 4.96 2.71
N TYR A 344 12.07 5.13 3.96
CA TYR A 344 12.78 6.34 4.38
C TYR A 344 14.12 6.51 3.64
N ALA A 345 14.83 5.40 3.38
CA ALA A 345 16.04 5.43 2.56
C ALA A 345 15.75 5.80 1.09
N VAL A 346 14.60 5.38 0.55
CA VAL A 346 14.15 5.77 -0.80
C VAL A 346 13.81 7.26 -0.80
N HIS A 347 13.09 7.74 0.21
CA HIS A 347 12.78 9.16 0.39
C HIS A 347 14.06 10.01 0.35
N LYS A 348 15.07 9.70 1.16
CA LYS A 348 16.33 10.45 1.19
C LYS A 348 17.05 10.47 -0.16
N LYS A 349 17.00 9.36 -0.92
CA LYS A 349 17.60 9.27 -2.26
C LYS A 349 16.84 10.10 -3.29
N VAL A 350 15.51 10.07 -3.27
CA VAL A 350 14.67 10.87 -4.16
C VAL A 350 14.90 12.35 -3.92
N ASN A 351 14.91 12.77 -2.65
CA ASN A 351 15.16 14.17 -2.32
C ASN A 351 16.57 14.63 -2.70
N ALA A 352 17.60 13.82 -2.43
CA ALA A 352 18.97 14.11 -2.85
C ALA A 352 19.12 14.24 -4.38
N TYR A 353 18.36 13.47 -5.17
CA TYR A 353 18.31 13.61 -6.62
C TYR A 353 17.65 14.93 -7.04
N CYS A 354 16.52 15.28 -6.40
CA CYS A 354 15.75 16.49 -6.69
C CYS A 354 16.50 17.79 -6.35
N LYS A 355 17.40 17.75 -5.35
CA LYS A 355 18.29 18.86 -4.95
C LYS A 355 19.55 19.02 -5.82
N LYS A 356 19.77 18.18 -6.85
CA LYS A 356 20.86 18.42 -7.80
C LYS A 356 20.55 19.66 -8.63
N SER A 357 21.52 20.58 -8.74
CA SER A 357 21.33 21.87 -9.41
C SER A 357 20.77 21.75 -10.83
N TRP A 358 21.21 20.75 -11.61
CA TRP A 358 20.67 20.51 -12.96
C TRP A 358 19.17 20.16 -12.96
N ASN A 359 18.73 19.34 -12.00
CA ASN A 359 17.34 18.88 -11.92
C ASN A 359 16.43 19.99 -11.38
N GLU A 360 16.95 20.81 -10.47
CA GLU A 360 16.28 22.02 -9.98
C GLU A 360 16.13 23.07 -11.08
N TRP A 361 17.18 23.32 -11.86
CA TRP A 361 17.12 24.20 -13.03
C TRP A 361 16.11 23.69 -14.08
N ARG A 362 16.10 22.38 -14.33
CA ARG A 362 15.14 21.76 -15.25
C ARG A 362 13.70 21.90 -14.77
N ALA A 363 13.42 21.64 -13.50
CA ALA A 363 12.09 21.82 -12.91
C ALA A 363 11.62 23.28 -13.06
N ASN A 364 12.47 24.24 -12.73
CA ASN A 364 12.17 25.67 -12.89
C ASN A 364 11.91 26.05 -14.36
N LEU A 365 12.67 25.49 -15.30
CA LEU A 365 12.48 25.72 -16.74
C LEU A 365 11.12 25.18 -17.22
N ILE A 366 10.77 23.95 -16.84
CA ILE A 366 9.48 23.33 -17.23
C ILE A 366 8.32 24.11 -16.60
N HIS A 367 8.41 24.38 -15.29
CA HIS A 367 7.34 25.07 -14.56
C HIS A 367 7.07 26.48 -15.10
N THR A 368 8.12 27.24 -15.45
CA THR A 368 8.01 28.64 -15.88
C THR A 368 7.66 28.79 -17.36
N TYR A 369 8.24 27.97 -18.23
CA TYR A 369 8.15 28.18 -19.68
C TYR A 369 7.21 27.19 -20.37
N PHE A 370 7.13 25.93 -19.93
CA PHE A 370 6.36 24.91 -20.62
C PHE A 370 4.90 24.79 -20.17
N ARG A 371 4.47 25.55 -19.14
CA ARG A 371 3.03 25.69 -18.78
C ARG A 371 2.30 26.81 -19.52
N ASN A 372 3.04 27.76 -20.11
CA ASN A 372 2.47 28.90 -20.83
C ASN A 372 2.70 28.76 -22.35
N PRO A 373 1.65 28.56 -23.16
CA PRO A 373 1.79 28.40 -24.61
C PRO A 373 2.54 29.56 -25.28
N TRP A 374 2.39 30.78 -24.77
CA TRP A 374 3.08 31.97 -25.28
C TRP A 374 4.57 31.97 -24.96
N ALA A 375 4.96 31.42 -23.82
CA ALA A 375 6.37 31.29 -23.46
C ALA A 375 7.08 30.24 -24.34
N ILE A 376 6.39 29.16 -24.71
CA ILE A 376 6.89 28.18 -25.68
C ILE A 376 7.10 28.83 -27.05
N MET A 377 6.11 29.58 -27.56
CA MET A 377 6.23 30.28 -28.83
C MET A 377 7.35 31.32 -28.82
N SER A 378 7.52 32.03 -27.70
CA SER A 378 8.62 32.99 -27.52
C SER A 378 9.99 32.30 -27.51
N LEU A 379 10.10 31.14 -26.87
CA LEU A 379 11.32 30.34 -26.86
C LEU A 379 11.69 29.84 -28.26
N ILE A 380 10.71 29.35 -29.03
CA ILE A 380 10.91 28.91 -30.42
C ILE A 380 11.35 30.08 -31.29
N ALA A 381 10.70 31.24 -31.18
CA ALA A 381 11.07 32.44 -31.91
C ALA A 381 12.50 32.89 -31.58
N ALA A 382 12.88 32.89 -30.29
CA ALA A 382 14.22 33.23 -29.85
C ALA A 382 15.28 32.25 -30.40
N ALA A 383 15.02 30.94 -30.37
CA ALA A 383 15.91 29.93 -30.93
C ALA A 383 16.08 30.07 -32.45
N PHE A 384 14.99 30.36 -33.17
CA PHE A 384 15.01 30.60 -34.61
C PHE A 384 15.83 31.85 -34.96
N LEU A 385 15.61 32.96 -34.24
CA LEU A 385 16.39 34.18 -34.41
C LEU A 385 17.87 33.96 -34.10
N PHE A 386 18.19 33.19 -33.06
CA PHE A 386 19.56 32.86 -32.71
C PHE A 386 20.24 32.01 -33.81
N ALA A 387 19.55 31.01 -34.37
CA ALA A 387 20.06 30.23 -35.50
C ALA A 387 20.33 31.11 -36.73
N LEU A 388 19.44 32.07 -37.02
CA LEU A 388 19.67 33.05 -38.09
C LEU A 388 20.91 33.91 -37.81
N THR A 389 21.12 34.36 -36.57
CA THR A 389 22.33 35.14 -36.23
C THR A 389 23.62 34.33 -36.38
N ILE A 390 23.62 33.03 -36.06
CA ILE A 390 24.76 32.15 -36.30
C ILE A 390 25.00 32.02 -37.80
N ALA A 391 23.96 31.73 -38.58
CA ALA A 391 24.07 31.62 -40.03
C ALA A 391 24.62 32.93 -40.64
N GLN A 392 24.07 34.07 -40.23
CA GLN A 392 24.54 35.39 -40.65
C GLN A 392 26.01 35.61 -40.29
N THR A 393 26.42 35.24 -39.07
CA THR A 393 27.81 35.36 -38.62
C THR A 393 28.73 34.48 -39.47
N ILE A 394 28.33 33.24 -39.77
CA ILE A 394 29.08 32.33 -40.65
C ILE A 394 29.21 32.93 -42.06
N TYR A 395 28.12 33.39 -42.68
CA TYR A 395 28.16 34.01 -44.00
C TYR A 395 28.98 35.30 -44.05
N THR A 396 29.04 36.04 -42.94
CA THR A 396 29.84 37.28 -42.85
C THR A 396 31.33 36.98 -42.66
N VAL A 397 31.66 35.92 -41.93
CA VAL A 397 33.05 35.54 -41.61
C VAL A 397 33.67 34.64 -42.69
N TYR A 398 32.87 33.85 -43.42
CA TYR A 398 33.33 32.94 -44.46
C TYR A 398 34.18 33.61 -45.56
N PRO A 399 33.82 34.78 -46.12
CA PRO A 399 34.63 35.48 -47.12
C PRO A 399 35.97 36.00 -46.58
N TYR A 400 36.09 36.20 -45.27
CA TYR A 400 37.32 36.65 -44.63
C TYR A 400 38.38 35.54 -44.57
N TYR A 401 37.95 34.28 -44.42
CA TYR A 401 38.85 33.11 -44.39
C TYR A 401 38.98 32.41 -45.76
N HIS A 402 38.10 32.69 -46.71
CA HIS A 402 38.18 32.27 -48.10
C HIS A 402 38.01 33.46 -49.06
N PRO A 403 39.03 34.31 -49.22
CA PRO A 403 38.98 35.39 -50.20
C PRO A 403 38.86 34.79 -51.61
N SER A 404 37.84 35.21 -52.34
CA SER A 404 37.70 34.88 -53.76
C SER A 404 38.74 35.67 -54.55
N ASP A 405 39.67 35.00 -55.23
CA ASP A 405 40.59 35.66 -56.16
C ASP A 405 39.80 36.42 -57.23
N PRO A 406 40.00 37.74 -57.40
CA PRO A 406 39.34 38.47 -58.47
C PRO A 406 39.96 38.08 -59.81
N SER A 407 39.15 37.46 -60.68
CA SER A 407 39.50 37.24 -62.08
C SER A 407 39.58 38.59 -62.82
N PRO A 408 40.58 38.82 -63.69
CA PRO A 408 40.80 40.12 -64.31
C PRO A 408 39.78 40.38 -65.43
N SER A 409 39.00 41.45 -65.27
CA SER A 409 38.11 42.02 -66.28
C SER A 409 38.89 42.52 -67.51
N ARG A 410 38.55 42.01 -68.71
CA ARG A 410 39.03 42.51 -70.01
C ARG A 410 38.47 43.92 -70.31
N PRO A 411 39.28 44.89 -70.79
CA PRO A 411 38.77 46.19 -71.24
C PRO A 411 38.08 46.09 -72.60
N ASN A 412 36.96 46.81 -72.74
CA ASN A 412 36.18 46.96 -73.97
C ASN A 412 36.93 47.82 -75.01
N LEU A 413 36.89 47.37 -76.28
CA LEU A 413 37.30 48.10 -77.49
C LEU A 413 36.45 49.37 -77.72
N PRO A 414 37.02 50.41 -78.35
CA PRO A 414 36.23 51.32 -79.18
C PRO A 414 36.81 51.52 -80.58
N SER A 415 35.97 51.41 -81.60
CA SER A 415 36.07 52.02 -82.95
C SER A 415 34.76 51.74 -83.71
N PRO A 416 34.30 52.55 -84.69
CA PRO A 416 34.95 53.69 -85.34
C PRO A 416 34.05 54.95 -85.47
N ARG A 417 34.63 56.09 -85.87
CA ARG A 417 33.89 57.16 -86.59
C ARG A 417 34.73 57.69 -87.75
N HIS A 418 34.17 57.52 -88.96
CA HIS A 418 34.54 58.24 -90.18
C HIS A 418 34.12 59.71 -90.10
N PHE A 419 34.85 60.62 -90.75
CA PHE A 419 34.30 61.57 -91.74
C PHE A 419 35.43 62.25 -92.55
N HIS A 420 35.22 62.21 -93.87
CA HIS A 420 35.86 62.89 -95.02
C HIS A 420 37.31 62.63 -95.40
#